data_AF-A0A0S9KR67-F1
#
_entry.id   AF-A0A0S9KR67-F1
#
_cell.length_a   1.000
_cell.length_b   1.000
_cell.length_c   1.000
_cell.angle_alpha   90.00
_cell.angle_beta   90.00
_cell.angle_gamma   90.00
#
_symmetry.space_group_name_H-M   'P 1'
#
loop_
_entity.id
_entity.type
_entity.pdbx_description
1 polymer ?
#
loop_
_entity_poly.entity_id
_entity_poly.type
_entity_poly.pdbx_seq_one_letter_code
_entity_poly.pdbx_strand_id
1 'polypeptide(L)'
;MPSHRLFFCIAAFLALTAAAQPAPATFHMVQRIDEMLVGVDAIALDVVDRDHVAGTYFLVHAQRPSPLVGYANYVVDCRTPQRIAILNSVMPSGRLEPEQPFVQPPRRSGRTDLARLVFEPVHTMDGTALVARFSCEASGAPGRAAQIAAELAARGSPPDSRSLYCQMQPDAGQAARRVEVRYSAAENAVAVNGQWLSSGFVAGDEVVFGVGAQWRVDTRKRHARLLRDNGRQLFKGDCDTRPESMPSGR
;
A
#
# COMPACT_ATOMS: atom_id res chain seq x y z
N MET A 1 7.28 9.65 -60.39
CA MET A 1 5.81 9.73 -60.55
C MET A 1 5.24 8.30 -60.50
N PRO A 2 4.08 8.10 -59.86
CA PRO A 2 3.61 6.86 -59.23
C PRO A 2 3.04 5.86 -60.27
N SER A 3 2.90 4.56 -60.02
CA SER A 3 1.75 3.89 -59.37
C SER A 3 2.01 2.37 -59.54
N HIS A 4 1.83 1.49 -58.55
CA HIS A 4 0.55 0.85 -58.25
C HIS A 4 0.61 0.06 -56.94
N ARG A 5 -0.53 0.10 -56.25
CA ARG A 5 -0.86 -0.47 -54.95
C ARG A 5 -1.39 -1.92 -55.06
N LEU A 6 -1.57 -2.50 -53.87
CA LEU A 6 -2.26 -3.75 -53.45
C LEU A 6 -1.25 -4.87 -53.09
N PHE A 7 -1.27 -5.46 -51.89
CA PHE A 7 -2.41 -6.05 -51.18
C PHE A 7 -2.24 -6.04 -49.64
N PHE A 8 -3.36 -5.79 -48.95
CA PHE A 8 -3.83 -6.31 -47.65
C PHE A 8 -2.86 -6.76 -46.55
N CYS A 9 -3.04 -6.18 -45.35
CA CYS A 9 -3.62 -6.94 -44.24
C CYS A 9 -4.33 -6.02 -43.25
N ILE A 10 -5.61 -6.32 -43.05
CA ILE A 10 -6.54 -5.71 -42.10
C ILE A 10 -6.10 -6.12 -40.70
N ALA A 11 -5.76 -5.18 -39.83
CA ALA A 11 -5.75 -5.39 -38.39
C ALA A 11 -6.86 -4.52 -37.80
N ALA A 12 -8.07 -5.09 -37.81
CA ALA A 12 -9.19 -4.58 -37.05
C ALA A 12 -8.77 -4.54 -35.56
N PHE A 13 -8.72 -3.34 -35.00
CA PHE A 13 -8.63 -3.13 -33.56
C PHE A 13 -9.93 -3.69 -32.94
N LEU A 14 -9.92 -4.98 -32.63
CA LEU A 14 -10.84 -5.57 -31.68
C LEU A 14 -10.54 -4.93 -30.32
N ALA A 15 -11.39 -4.00 -29.93
CA ALA A 15 -11.51 -3.57 -28.55
C ALA A 15 -11.84 -4.81 -27.71
N LEU A 16 -10.83 -5.43 -27.12
CA LEU A 16 -11.03 -6.29 -25.97
C LEU A 16 -11.48 -5.37 -24.83
N THR A 17 -12.79 -5.18 -24.71
CA THR A 17 -13.39 -4.94 -23.41
C THR A 17 -13.13 -6.19 -22.58
N ALA A 18 -12.01 -6.21 -21.86
CA ALA A 18 -11.84 -7.12 -20.76
C ALA A 18 -12.98 -6.82 -19.80
N ALA A 19 -14.00 -7.69 -19.79
CA ALA A 19 -15.00 -7.68 -18.75
C ALA A 19 -14.25 -7.95 -17.44
N ALA A 20 -13.94 -6.87 -16.72
CA ALA A 20 -13.45 -6.94 -15.36
C ALA A 20 -14.53 -7.69 -14.58
N GLN A 21 -14.24 -8.95 -14.22
CA GLN A 21 -15.06 -9.66 -13.25
C GLN A 21 -15.07 -8.79 -11.99
N PRO A 22 -16.24 -8.51 -11.39
CA PRO A 22 -16.32 -7.64 -10.25
C PRO A 22 -15.52 -8.30 -9.11
N ALA A 23 -14.50 -7.59 -8.61
CA ALA A 23 -14.08 -7.80 -7.23
C ALA A 23 -15.36 -7.70 -6.37
N PRO A 24 -15.57 -8.56 -5.36
CA PRO A 24 -16.74 -8.45 -4.49
C PRO A 24 -16.87 -7.00 -4.03
N ALA A 25 -18.04 -6.41 -4.28
CA ALA A 25 -18.31 -4.96 -4.28
C ALA A 25 -18.27 -4.30 -2.88
N THR A 26 -17.55 -4.88 -1.91
CA THR A 26 -17.60 -4.51 -0.49
C THR A 26 -16.22 -4.29 0.15
N PHE A 27 -15.11 -4.53 -0.57
CA PHE A 27 -13.78 -4.32 -0.01
C PHE A 27 -13.32 -2.86 -0.16
N HIS A 28 -12.98 -2.27 0.98
CA HIS A 28 -12.43 -0.94 1.06
C HIS A 28 -10.91 -1.02 1.14
N MET A 29 -10.25 -0.48 0.11
CA MET A 29 -8.80 -0.43 0.03
C MET A 29 -8.24 0.60 1.01
N VAL A 30 -7.43 0.16 1.97
CA VAL A 30 -6.87 1.04 3.02
C VAL A 30 -5.38 1.29 2.83
N GLN A 31 -4.68 0.42 2.09
CA GLN A 31 -3.25 0.57 1.83
C GLN A 31 -2.81 -0.18 0.58
N ARG A 32 -1.71 0.31 -0.01
CA ARG A 32 -0.89 -0.42 -0.99
C ARG A 32 0.56 -0.49 -0.51
N ILE A 33 1.15 -1.68 -0.57
CA ILE A 33 2.56 -1.96 -0.30
C ILE A 33 3.10 -2.72 -1.53
N ASP A 34 4.01 -2.12 -2.28
CA ASP A 34 4.44 -2.62 -3.59
C ASP A 34 3.24 -2.97 -4.50
N GLU A 35 3.12 -4.23 -4.92
CA GLU A 35 2.03 -4.75 -5.74
C GLU A 35 0.91 -5.39 -4.91
N MET A 36 1.00 -5.31 -3.58
CA MET A 36 -0.01 -5.84 -2.66
C MET A 36 -0.95 -4.73 -2.18
N LEU A 37 -2.23 -5.05 -2.24
CA LEU A 37 -3.35 -4.22 -1.86
C LEU A 37 -3.93 -4.81 -0.57
N VAL A 38 -4.02 -4.00 0.50
CA VAL A 38 -4.65 -4.36 1.77
C VAL A 38 -6.04 -3.71 1.84
N GLY A 39 -7.07 -4.54 1.99
CA GLY A 39 -8.46 -4.08 2.06
C GLY A 39 -9.25 -4.68 3.22
N VAL A 40 -10.30 -3.99 3.65
CA VAL A 40 -11.19 -4.43 4.73
C VAL A 40 -12.63 -4.43 4.22
N ASP A 41 -13.42 -5.44 4.56
CA ASP A 41 -14.86 -5.42 4.33
C ASP A 41 -15.55 -4.64 5.46
N ALA A 42 -16.04 -3.44 5.15
CA ALA A 42 -16.70 -2.58 6.14
C ALA A 42 -18.05 -3.15 6.60
N ILE A 43 -18.73 -3.92 5.76
CA ILE A 43 -20.04 -4.51 6.07
C ILE A 43 -19.88 -5.67 7.04
N ALA A 44 -18.74 -6.36 6.99
CA ALA A 44 -18.41 -7.48 7.88
C ALA A 44 -17.74 -7.06 9.20
N LEU A 45 -17.64 -5.74 9.48
CA LEU A 45 -17.17 -5.25 10.78
C LEU A 45 -18.20 -5.53 11.87
N ASP A 46 -17.74 -6.08 12.99
CA ASP A 46 -18.56 -6.42 14.14
C ASP A 46 -18.04 -5.66 15.37
N VAL A 47 -18.91 -4.89 16.01
CA VAL A 47 -18.57 -4.12 17.22
C VAL A 47 -18.73 -5.06 18.41
N VAL A 48 -17.60 -5.55 18.94
CA VAL A 48 -17.58 -6.52 20.04
C VAL A 48 -17.96 -5.86 21.36
N ASP A 49 -17.37 -4.70 21.63
CA ASP A 49 -17.73 -3.81 22.73
C ASP A 49 -17.38 -2.35 22.37
N ARG A 50 -17.31 -1.47 23.39
CA ARG A 50 -16.99 -0.04 23.19
C ARG A 50 -15.61 0.21 22.58
N ASP A 51 -14.63 -0.60 22.91
CA ASP A 51 -13.22 -0.40 22.57
C ASP A 51 -12.72 -1.43 21.55
N HIS A 52 -13.51 -2.46 21.21
CA HIS A 52 -13.07 -3.57 20.35
C HIS A 52 -13.93 -3.75 19.11
N VAL A 53 -13.26 -3.84 17.95
CA VAL A 53 -13.88 -4.08 16.65
C VAL A 53 -13.26 -5.30 16.00
N ALA A 54 -14.11 -6.22 15.58
CA ALA A 54 -13.73 -7.45 14.92
C ALA A 54 -13.93 -7.31 13.41
N GLY A 55 -12.92 -7.64 12.61
CA GLY A 55 -13.01 -7.59 11.13
C GLY A 55 -12.31 -8.75 10.43
N THR A 56 -12.39 -8.74 9.10
CA THR A 56 -11.56 -9.53 8.21
C THR A 56 -10.87 -8.58 7.24
N TYR A 57 -9.56 -8.68 7.11
CA TYR A 57 -8.81 -7.96 6.08
C TYR A 57 -8.28 -8.94 5.04
N PHE A 58 -8.07 -8.42 3.84
CA PHE A 58 -7.75 -9.16 2.64
C PHE A 58 -6.49 -8.61 2.01
N LEU A 59 -5.69 -9.51 1.46
CA LEU A 59 -4.56 -9.18 0.61
C LEU A 59 -4.89 -9.54 -0.83
N VAL A 60 -4.67 -8.58 -1.71
CA VAL A 60 -5.00 -8.67 -3.12
C VAL A 60 -3.78 -8.26 -3.94
N HIS A 61 -3.51 -8.93 -5.06
CA HIS A 61 -2.45 -8.51 -5.96
C HIS A 61 -2.99 -7.43 -6.90
N ALA A 62 -2.31 -6.29 -7.01
CA ALA A 62 -2.76 -5.12 -7.77
C ALA A 62 -3.03 -5.44 -9.25
N GLN A 63 -2.17 -6.25 -9.87
CA GLN A 63 -2.29 -6.63 -11.30
C GLN A 63 -3.17 -7.87 -11.52
N ARG A 64 -3.43 -8.66 -10.46
CA ARG A 64 -4.20 -9.91 -10.51
C ARG A 64 -5.13 -9.96 -9.31
N PRO A 65 -6.20 -9.16 -9.32
CA PRO A 65 -7.04 -8.97 -8.14
C PRO A 65 -7.90 -10.19 -7.79
N SER A 66 -7.96 -11.18 -8.70
CA SER A 66 -8.63 -12.46 -8.47
C SER A 66 -7.68 -13.61 -8.86
N PRO A 67 -7.57 -14.67 -8.04
CA PRO A 67 -8.19 -14.82 -6.71
C PRO A 67 -7.54 -13.90 -5.65
N LEU A 68 -8.20 -13.77 -4.48
CA LEU A 68 -7.58 -13.12 -3.32
C LEU A 68 -6.29 -13.87 -2.93
N VAL A 69 -5.26 -13.13 -2.54
CA VAL A 69 -3.94 -13.71 -2.19
C VAL A 69 -3.93 -14.23 -0.76
N GLY A 70 -4.67 -13.58 0.14
CA GLY A 70 -4.76 -13.99 1.53
C GLY A 70 -5.82 -13.21 2.31
N TYR A 71 -6.08 -13.65 3.53
CA TYR A 71 -6.94 -12.95 4.47
C TYR A 71 -6.51 -13.22 5.92
N ALA A 72 -6.93 -12.36 6.83
CA ALA A 72 -6.86 -12.63 8.25
C ALA A 72 -8.10 -12.12 8.99
N ASN A 73 -8.59 -12.93 9.92
CA ASN A 73 -9.62 -12.53 10.87
C ASN A 73 -8.94 -11.93 12.10
N TYR A 74 -9.46 -10.81 12.58
CA TYR A 74 -8.82 -10.05 13.65
C TYR A 74 -9.82 -9.40 14.61
N VAL A 75 -9.29 -8.96 15.74
CA VAL A 75 -9.94 -8.02 16.68
C VAL A 75 -8.97 -6.87 16.94
N VAL A 76 -9.45 -5.64 16.81
CA VAL A 76 -8.68 -4.42 17.09
C VAL A 76 -9.13 -3.87 18.44
N ASP A 77 -8.17 -3.48 19.28
CA ASP A 77 -8.36 -2.59 20.42
C ASP A 77 -8.17 -1.15 19.92
N CYS A 78 -9.25 -0.38 19.93
CA CYS A 78 -9.34 0.97 19.39
C CYS A 78 -8.82 2.06 20.32
N ARG A 79 -8.37 1.71 21.54
CA ARG A 79 -7.69 2.65 22.44
C ARG A 79 -6.38 3.11 21.83
N THR A 80 -5.83 4.22 22.31
CA THR A 80 -4.54 4.74 21.85
C THR A 80 -3.44 4.33 22.83
N PRO A 81 -2.34 3.67 22.38
CA PRO A 81 -2.08 3.21 21.02
C PRO A 81 -2.94 2.00 20.63
N GLN A 82 -3.34 1.94 19.34
CA GLN A 82 -4.14 0.84 18.81
C GLN A 82 -3.35 -0.46 18.79
N ARG A 83 -4.04 -1.57 19.01
CA ARG A 83 -3.46 -2.92 18.99
C ARG A 83 -4.36 -3.88 18.23
N ILE A 84 -3.80 -4.96 17.70
CA ILE A 84 -4.55 -5.94 16.92
C ILE A 84 -4.24 -7.35 17.42
N ALA A 85 -5.27 -8.19 17.49
CA ALA A 85 -5.15 -9.62 17.74
C ALA A 85 -5.58 -10.37 16.48
N ILE A 86 -4.67 -11.17 15.90
CA ILE A 86 -4.97 -12.02 14.74
C ILE A 86 -5.54 -13.35 15.26
N LEU A 87 -6.76 -13.67 14.86
CA LEU A 87 -7.47 -14.88 15.28
C LEU A 87 -7.07 -16.09 14.43
N ASN A 88 -7.01 -15.87 13.12
CA ASN A 88 -6.52 -16.81 12.13
C ASN A 88 -6.15 -16.04 10.86
N SER A 89 -5.24 -16.62 10.07
CA SER A 89 -4.78 -16.00 8.83
C SER A 89 -4.37 -17.05 7.81
N VAL A 90 -4.70 -16.79 6.55
CA VAL A 90 -4.15 -17.48 5.38
C VAL A 90 -3.38 -16.41 4.60
N MET A 91 -2.10 -16.27 4.92
CA MET A 91 -1.22 -15.25 4.33
C MET A 91 -0.09 -15.96 3.57
N PRO A 92 0.30 -15.50 2.37
CA PRO A 92 1.38 -16.12 1.63
C PRO A 92 2.69 -16.00 2.41
N SER A 93 3.32 -17.12 2.73
CA SER A 93 4.62 -17.18 3.41
C SER A 93 5.75 -16.90 2.41
N GLY A 94 5.84 -15.67 1.88
CA GLY A 94 6.95 -15.18 1.04
C GLY A 94 7.21 -15.90 -0.28
N ARG A 95 6.58 -17.04 -0.52
CA ARG A 95 6.52 -17.77 -1.79
C ARG A 95 5.08 -17.73 -2.25
N LEU A 96 4.84 -17.03 -3.35
CA LEU A 96 3.60 -17.14 -4.10
C LEU A 96 3.59 -18.54 -4.74
N GLU A 97 3.27 -19.56 -3.95
CA GLU A 97 2.98 -20.88 -4.53
C GLU A 97 1.75 -20.75 -5.43
N PRO A 98 1.71 -21.50 -6.56
CA PRO A 98 0.55 -21.50 -7.41
C PRO A 98 -0.64 -22.07 -6.63
N GLU A 99 -1.69 -21.27 -6.54
CA GLU A 99 -3.07 -21.74 -6.33
C GLU A 99 -3.31 -22.53 -5.04
N GLN A 100 -3.22 -21.87 -3.88
CA GLN A 100 -4.11 -22.30 -2.81
C GLN A 100 -5.56 -21.94 -3.23
N PRO A 101 -6.50 -22.90 -3.22
CA PRO A 101 -7.88 -22.59 -3.54
C PRO A 101 -8.39 -21.53 -2.57
N PHE A 102 -9.01 -20.49 -3.12
CA PHE A 102 -9.66 -19.46 -2.32
C PHE A 102 -10.68 -20.11 -1.38
N VAL A 103 -10.34 -20.17 -0.09
CA VAL A 103 -11.28 -20.54 0.97
C VAL A 103 -11.97 -19.25 1.39
N GLN A 104 -13.27 -19.13 1.15
CA GLN A 104 -14.05 -18.03 1.73
C GLN A 104 -13.76 -17.97 3.22
N PRO A 105 -13.43 -16.78 3.77
CA PRO A 105 -13.23 -16.66 5.21
C PRO A 105 -14.48 -17.21 5.90
N PRO A 106 -14.34 -18.12 6.88
CA PRO A 106 -15.50 -18.59 7.61
C PRO A 106 -16.20 -17.37 8.22
N ARG A 107 -17.51 -17.22 7.97
CA ARG A 107 -18.30 -16.20 8.68
C ARG A 107 -18.12 -16.46 10.16
N ARG A 108 -17.66 -15.45 10.91
CA ARG A 108 -17.51 -15.58 12.36
C ARG A 108 -18.87 -15.90 12.97
N SER A 109 -18.97 -17.08 13.56
CA SER A 109 -20.13 -17.55 14.31
C SER A 109 -19.67 -17.83 15.74
N GLY A 110 -19.94 -16.90 16.65
CA GLY A 110 -19.60 -17.06 18.06
C GLY A 110 -19.27 -15.75 18.75
N ARG A 111 -19.44 -15.74 20.07
CA ARG A 111 -19.05 -14.61 20.92
C ARG A 111 -17.52 -14.61 21.08
N THR A 112 -16.88 -13.53 20.68
CA THR A 112 -15.44 -13.33 20.83
C THR A 112 -15.07 -13.23 22.32
N ASP A 113 -14.21 -14.13 22.81
CA ASP A 113 -13.67 -14.07 24.17
C ASP A 113 -12.40 -13.21 24.21
N LEU A 114 -12.57 -11.91 24.47
CA LEU A 114 -11.49 -10.93 24.50
C LEU A 114 -10.38 -11.27 25.51
N ALA A 115 -10.71 -11.96 26.61
CA ALA A 115 -9.74 -12.28 27.67
C ALA A 115 -8.69 -13.31 27.23
N ARG A 116 -8.92 -14.02 26.13
CA ARG A 116 -7.99 -15.03 25.58
C ARG A 116 -7.17 -14.51 24.40
N LEU A 117 -7.40 -13.27 23.97
CA LEU A 117 -6.73 -12.70 22.80
C LEU A 117 -5.39 -12.08 23.19
N VAL A 118 -4.39 -12.30 22.33
CA VAL A 118 -3.09 -11.64 22.43
C VAL A 118 -3.10 -10.46 21.48
N PHE A 119 -3.10 -9.25 22.03
CA PHE A 119 -3.05 -8.01 21.27
C PHE A 119 -1.61 -7.58 21.05
N GLU A 120 -1.21 -7.39 19.79
CA GLU A 120 0.12 -6.94 19.40
C GLU A 120 0.08 -5.48 18.91
N PRO A 121 1.19 -4.75 18.97
CA PRO A 121 1.30 -3.44 18.32
C PRO A 121 0.97 -3.56 16.83
N VAL A 122 0.35 -2.51 16.29
CA VAL A 122 0.10 -2.41 14.86
C VAL A 122 1.29 -1.79 14.14
N HIS A 123 1.51 -2.20 12.89
CA HIS A 123 2.61 -1.73 12.06
C HIS A 123 2.14 -1.29 10.66
N THR A 124 2.90 -0.38 10.06
CA THR A 124 2.56 0.14 8.73
C THR A 124 2.92 -0.85 7.63
N MET A 125 4.05 -1.55 7.76
CA MET A 125 4.59 -2.38 6.69
C MET A 125 3.97 -3.79 6.58
N ASP A 126 3.20 -4.22 7.59
CA ASP A 126 2.31 -5.40 7.50
C ASP A 126 0.84 -5.00 7.24
N GLY A 127 0.58 -3.69 7.19
CA GLY A 127 -0.72 -3.06 6.97
C GLY A 127 -1.72 -3.11 8.12
N THR A 128 -1.35 -3.69 9.25
CA THR A 128 -2.23 -3.79 10.42
C THR A 128 -2.59 -2.42 11.00
N ALA A 129 -1.70 -1.41 10.90
CA ALA A 129 -1.98 -0.06 11.39
C ALA A 129 -3.14 0.60 10.64
N LEU A 130 -3.20 0.43 9.31
CA LEU A 130 -4.24 1.05 8.49
C LEU A 130 -5.54 0.25 8.53
N VAL A 131 -5.45 -1.08 8.69
CA VAL A 131 -6.60 -1.93 8.99
C VAL A 131 -7.22 -1.54 10.34
N ALA A 132 -6.42 -1.41 11.40
CA ALA A 132 -6.89 -1.05 12.73
C ALA A 132 -7.55 0.33 12.73
N ARG A 133 -6.88 1.32 12.14
CA ARG A 133 -7.41 2.67 12.01
C ARG A 133 -8.73 2.70 11.25
N PHE A 134 -8.78 2.04 10.09
CA PHE A 134 -10.01 1.93 9.31
C PHE A 134 -11.15 1.32 10.12
N SER A 135 -10.90 0.20 10.81
CA SER A 135 -11.93 -0.54 11.55
C SER A 135 -12.54 0.29 12.66
N CYS A 136 -11.70 1.01 13.42
CA CYS A 136 -12.14 1.89 14.50
C CYS A 136 -12.90 3.11 13.97
N GLU A 137 -12.46 3.75 12.89
CA GLU A 137 -13.14 4.92 12.33
C GLU A 137 -14.43 4.55 11.60
N ALA A 138 -14.42 3.47 10.80
CA ALA A 138 -15.55 3.05 9.98
C ALA A 138 -16.68 2.41 10.81
N SER A 139 -16.38 1.70 11.89
CA SER A 139 -17.40 1.13 12.79
C SER A 139 -18.26 2.21 13.46
N GLY A 140 -17.67 3.37 13.78
CA GLY A 140 -18.39 4.54 14.29
C GLY A 140 -19.11 5.37 13.21
N ALA A 141 -18.78 5.18 11.93
CA ALA A 141 -19.32 5.96 10.81
C ALA A 141 -19.41 5.14 9.52
N PRO A 142 -20.26 4.08 9.45
CA PRO A 142 -20.28 3.15 8.33
C PRO A 142 -20.60 3.82 6.99
N GLY A 143 -21.46 4.85 6.98
CA GLY A 143 -21.76 5.63 5.78
C GLY A 143 -20.56 6.42 5.20
N ARG A 144 -19.46 6.54 5.95
CA ARG A 144 -18.21 7.19 5.51
C ARG A 144 -17.09 6.20 5.21
N ALA A 145 -17.32 4.89 5.30
CA ALA A 145 -16.29 3.88 5.11
C ALA A 145 -15.48 4.08 3.81
N ALA A 146 -16.14 4.34 2.68
CA ALA A 146 -15.46 4.55 1.41
C ALA A 146 -14.53 5.78 1.43
N GLN A 147 -14.96 6.86 2.07
CA GLN A 147 -14.16 8.08 2.24
C GLN A 147 -12.95 7.82 3.14
N ILE A 148 -13.17 7.17 4.29
CA ILE A 148 -12.11 6.84 5.25
C ILE A 148 -11.04 5.97 4.57
N ALA A 149 -11.46 4.95 3.84
CA ALA A 149 -10.55 4.08 3.09
C ALA A 149 -9.70 4.86 2.08
N ALA A 150 -10.33 5.72 1.27
CA ALA A 150 -9.62 6.53 0.29
C ALA A 150 -8.62 7.49 0.95
N GLU A 151 -8.98 8.10 2.09
CA GLU A 151 -8.09 8.97 2.86
C GLU A 151 -6.89 8.20 3.43
N LEU A 152 -7.11 7.00 3.96
CA LEU A 152 -6.05 6.14 4.46
C LEU A 152 -5.14 5.64 3.34
N ALA A 153 -5.69 5.20 2.21
CA ALA A 153 -4.90 4.73 1.08
C ALA A 153 -4.04 5.85 0.48
N ALA A 154 -4.54 7.08 0.44
CA ALA A 154 -3.82 8.22 -0.13
C ALA A 154 -2.80 8.83 0.85
N ARG A 155 -3.16 8.96 2.14
CA ARG A 155 -2.42 9.78 3.12
C ARG A 155 -2.05 9.05 4.40
N GLY A 156 -2.57 7.85 4.63
CA GLY A 156 -2.22 7.01 5.78
C GLY A 156 -0.71 6.89 5.93
N SER A 157 -0.22 7.21 7.12
CA SER A 157 1.20 7.19 7.45
C SER A 157 1.42 7.08 8.95
N PRO A 158 2.58 6.53 9.38
CA PRO A 158 3.03 6.62 10.76
C PRO A 158 2.96 8.05 11.30
N PRO A 159 2.58 8.27 12.58
CA PRO A 159 2.52 9.59 13.18
C PRO A 159 3.84 10.38 13.16
N ASP A 160 4.98 9.69 13.15
CA ASP A 160 6.32 10.29 13.12
C ASP A 160 6.87 10.50 11.70
N SER A 161 6.03 10.31 10.67
CA SER A 161 6.45 10.40 9.27
C SER A 161 6.96 11.78 8.90
N ARG A 162 8.01 11.80 8.08
CA ARG A 162 8.62 13.01 7.51
C ARG A 162 8.67 12.88 5.99
N SER A 163 8.59 14.01 5.28
CA SER A 163 8.64 14.05 3.82
C SER A 163 9.85 14.84 3.32
N LEU A 164 10.48 14.33 2.26
CA LEU A 164 11.46 15.01 1.42
C LEU A 164 10.98 14.97 -0.02
N TYR A 165 11.08 16.09 -0.72
CA TYR A 165 10.72 16.21 -2.13
C TYR A 165 11.99 16.23 -2.94
N CYS A 166 12.31 15.11 -3.58
CA CYS A 166 13.59 14.86 -4.24
C CYS A 166 13.46 14.89 -5.75
N GLN A 167 14.46 15.48 -6.42
CA GLN A 167 14.70 15.30 -7.85
C GLN A 167 15.12 13.86 -8.08
N MET A 168 14.32 13.08 -8.82
CA MET A 168 14.57 11.67 -9.06
C MET A 168 14.26 11.31 -10.51
N GLN A 169 15.08 10.43 -11.08
CA GLN A 169 14.94 9.94 -12.46
C GLN A 169 14.38 8.51 -12.42
N PRO A 170 13.13 8.28 -12.85
CA PRO A 170 12.49 6.97 -12.74
C PRO A 170 13.21 5.90 -13.57
N ASP A 171 13.69 6.26 -14.76
CA ASP A 171 14.43 5.39 -15.68
C ASP A 171 15.57 6.14 -16.37
N ALA A 172 16.64 5.42 -16.72
CA ALA A 172 17.77 5.97 -17.46
C ALA A 172 17.28 6.61 -18.78
N GLY A 173 17.47 7.92 -18.91
CA GLY A 173 17.09 8.69 -20.11
C GLY A 173 15.76 9.45 -20.00
N GLN A 174 14.97 9.24 -18.94
CA GLN A 174 13.80 10.08 -18.67
C GLN A 174 14.18 11.38 -17.96
N ALA A 175 13.37 12.44 -18.09
CA ALA A 175 13.60 13.66 -17.33
C ALA A 175 13.48 13.40 -15.82
N ALA A 176 14.33 14.06 -15.04
CA ALA A 176 14.16 14.06 -13.59
C ALA A 176 12.84 14.74 -13.23
N ARG A 177 12.13 14.17 -12.27
CA ARG A 177 10.89 14.71 -11.72
C ARG A 177 11.01 14.85 -10.21
N ARG A 178 10.31 15.82 -9.64
CA ARG A 178 10.22 15.97 -8.21
C ARG A 178 9.24 14.94 -7.66
N VAL A 179 9.68 14.13 -6.71
CA VAL A 179 8.87 13.09 -6.07
C VAL A 179 8.91 13.24 -4.57
N GLU A 180 7.81 12.89 -3.90
CA GLU A 180 7.77 12.82 -2.45
C GLU A 180 8.36 11.49 -1.98
N VAL A 181 9.37 11.55 -1.11
CA VAL A 181 9.91 10.46 -0.33
C VAL A 181 9.48 10.69 1.12
N ARG A 182 8.49 9.93 1.56
CA ARG A 182 7.97 9.94 2.93
C ARG A 182 8.56 8.77 3.71
N TYR A 183 8.97 8.99 4.95
CA TYR A 183 9.61 7.94 5.76
C TYR A 183 9.33 8.09 7.24
N SER A 184 9.36 6.96 7.96
CA SER A 184 9.33 6.88 9.42
C SER A 184 10.52 6.05 9.88
N ALA A 185 11.33 6.62 10.76
CA ALA A 185 12.50 5.93 11.32
C ALA A 185 12.07 4.92 12.40
N ALA A 186 11.03 5.24 13.19
CA ALA A 186 10.55 4.36 14.24
C ALA A 186 9.90 3.09 13.68
N GLU A 187 9.15 3.21 12.58
CA GLU A 187 8.49 2.07 11.91
C GLU A 187 9.36 1.44 10.81
N ASN A 188 10.56 1.99 10.55
CA ASN A 188 11.42 1.60 9.44
C ASN A 188 10.66 1.51 8.10
N ALA A 189 9.81 2.51 7.83
CA ALA A 189 8.87 2.50 6.72
C ALA A 189 9.21 3.62 5.72
N VAL A 190 9.11 3.33 4.42
CA VAL A 190 9.37 4.29 3.35
C VAL A 190 8.26 4.22 2.31
N ALA A 191 7.79 5.39 1.88
CA ALA A 191 6.86 5.56 0.78
C ALA A 191 7.41 6.55 -0.25
N VAL A 192 7.16 6.26 -1.53
CA VAL A 192 7.49 7.15 -2.65
C VAL A 192 6.22 7.49 -3.40
N ASN A 193 5.91 8.78 -3.54
CA ASN A 193 4.66 9.27 -4.14
C ASN A 193 3.41 8.56 -3.61
N GLY A 194 3.34 8.39 -2.28
CA GLY A 194 2.21 7.76 -1.60
C GLY A 194 2.22 6.23 -1.57
N GLN A 195 3.10 5.56 -2.32
CA GLN A 195 3.20 4.10 -2.33
C GLN A 195 4.24 3.61 -1.31
N TRP A 196 3.84 2.76 -0.37
CA TRP A 196 4.74 2.10 0.58
C TRP A 196 5.56 1.01 -0.10
N LEU A 197 6.84 0.90 0.26
CA LEU A 197 7.80 0.01 -0.40
C LEU A 197 8.37 -1.00 0.61
N SER A 198 8.22 -2.31 0.36
CA SER A 198 8.83 -3.34 1.24
C SER A 198 10.35 -3.35 1.17
N SER A 199 10.92 -2.89 0.05
CA SER A 199 12.37 -2.71 -0.13
C SER A 199 12.92 -1.48 0.60
N GLY A 200 12.05 -0.64 1.15
CA GLY A 200 12.40 0.63 1.76
C GLY A 200 12.76 0.49 3.22
N PHE A 201 13.84 1.16 3.64
CA PHE A 201 14.26 1.21 5.04
C PHE A 201 15.01 2.51 5.36
N VAL A 202 15.13 2.82 6.65
CA VAL A 202 15.88 3.96 7.18
C VAL A 202 17.12 3.45 7.92
N ALA A 203 18.28 3.91 7.50
CA ALA A 203 19.57 3.57 8.10
C ALA A 203 20.30 4.85 8.54
N GLY A 204 20.20 5.17 9.82
CA GLY A 204 20.74 6.42 10.37
C GLY A 204 20.07 7.63 9.71
N ASP A 205 20.84 8.44 9.00
CA ASP A 205 20.35 9.62 8.28
C ASP A 205 20.02 9.34 6.81
N GLU A 206 20.12 8.10 6.33
CA GLU A 206 19.80 7.73 4.95
C GLU A 206 18.50 6.94 4.85
N VAL A 207 17.66 7.35 3.92
CA VAL A 207 16.49 6.58 3.46
C VAL A 207 16.90 5.81 2.21
N VAL A 208 16.72 4.50 2.22
CA VAL A 208 17.15 3.60 1.15
C VAL A 208 15.96 2.82 0.60
N PHE A 209 15.86 2.68 -0.72
CA PHE A 209 14.80 1.90 -1.37
C PHE A 209 15.16 1.54 -2.81
N GLY A 210 14.44 0.57 -3.39
CA GLY A 210 14.63 0.10 -4.77
C GLY A 210 15.32 -1.27 -4.86
N VAL A 211 15.12 -1.94 -5.99
CA VAL A 211 15.63 -3.29 -6.26
C VAL A 211 16.61 -3.24 -7.43
N GLY A 212 17.84 -3.74 -7.25
CA GLY A 212 18.94 -3.76 -8.24
C GLY A 212 19.63 -2.42 -8.51
N ALA A 213 18.90 -1.31 -8.52
CA ALA A 213 19.47 0.01 -8.34
C ALA A 213 18.79 0.68 -7.15
N GLN A 214 19.60 1.12 -6.20
CA GLN A 214 19.12 1.65 -4.93
C GLN A 214 19.18 3.18 -4.93
N TRP A 215 18.05 3.77 -4.57
CA TRP A 215 18.00 5.16 -4.16
C TRP A 215 18.50 5.27 -2.73
N ARG A 216 19.40 6.22 -2.49
CA ARG A 216 19.88 6.61 -1.16
C ARG A 216 19.68 8.10 -1.00
N VAL A 217 18.81 8.48 -0.07
CA VAL A 217 18.45 9.87 0.22
C VAL A 217 19.03 10.25 1.57
N ASP A 218 20.04 11.13 1.56
CA ASP A 218 20.60 11.70 2.78
C ASP A 218 19.65 12.77 3.31
N THR A 219 19.05 12.52 4.47
CA THR A 219 18.02 13.38 5.06
C THR A 219 18.57 14.68 5.62
N ARG A 220 19.87 14.73 5.98
CA ARG A 220 20.52 15.94 6.51
C ARG A 220 21.05 16.82 5.39
N LYS A 221 21.79 16.22 4.46
CA LYS A 221 22.36 16.93 3.30
C LYS A 221 21.33 17.17 2.20
N ARG A 222 20.17 16.50 2.27
CA ARG A 222 19.05 16.62 1.33
C ARG A 222 19.49 16.35 -0.12
N HIS A 223 20.18 15.24 -0.31
CA HIS A 223 20.59 14.78 -1.63
C HIS A 223 20.12 13.35 -1.87
N ALA A 224 19.57 13.12 -3.05
CA ALA A 224 19.21 11.80 -3.55
C ALA A 224 20.29 11.29 -4.51
N ARG A 225 20.67 10.02 -4.38
CA ARG A 225 21.60 9.33 -5.28
C ARG A 225 20.98 8.03 -5.72
N LEU A 226 21.11 7.70 -7.01
CA LEU A 226 20.80 6.37 -7.52
C LEU A 226 22.10 5.62 -7.73
N LEU A 227 22.26 4.48 -7.06
CA LEU A 227 23.45 3.63 -7.13
C LEU A 227 23.09 2.26 -7.71
N ARG A 228 23.92 1.71 -8.58
CA ARG A 228 23.88 0.29 -8.94
C ARG A 228 24.42 -0.57 -7.80
N ASP A 229 24.14 -1.88 -7.85
CA ASP A 229 24.70 -2.87 -6.91
C ASP A 229 26.24 -2.84 -6.81
N ASN A 230 26.95 -2.43 -7.86
CA ASN A 230 28.41 -2.28 -7.85
C ASN A 230 28.90 -0.91 -7.31
N GLY A 231 28.01 -0.11 -6.72
CA GLY A 231 28.32 1.22 -6.18
C GLY A 231 28.41 2.34 -7.23
N ARG A 232 28.27 2.04 -8.53
CA ARG A 232 28.30 3.07 -9.58
C ARG A 232 27.11 4.02 -9.44
N GLN A 233 27.38 5.32 -9.30
CA GLN A 233 26.35 6.34 -9.30
C GLN A 233 25.78 6.52 -10.72
N LEU A 234 24.46 6.36 -10.84
CA LEU A 234 23.71 6.58 -12.07
C LEU A 234 23.10 7.98 -12.12
N PHE A 235 22.71 8.52 -10.96
CA PHE A 235 22.03 9.80 -10.88
C PHE A 235 22.33 10.48 -9.54
N LYS A 236 22.25 11.81 -9.54
CA LYS A 236 22.24 12.65 -8.33
C LYS A 236 21.20 13.75 -8.49
N GLY A 237 20.43 13.99 -7.44
CA GLY A 237 19.46 15.07 -7.36
C GLY A 237 19.42 15.71 -5.97
N ASP A 238 18.81 16.88 -5.90
CA ASP A 238 18.61 17.62 -4.66
C ASP A 238 17.20 17.36 -4.10
N CYS A 239 17.07 17.49 -2.78
CA CYS A 239 15.83 17.37 -2.06
C CYS A 239 15.51 18.64 -1.27
N ASP A 240 14.23 18.88 -1.00
CA ASP A 240 13.76 19.93 -0.09
C ASP A 240 12.68 19.35 0.83
N THR A 241 12.38 20.01 1.94
CA THR A 241 11.29 19.64 2.84
C THR A 241 9.95 20.24 2.42
N ARG A 242 9.95 21.15 1.44
CA ARG A 242 8.74 21.81 0.97
C ARG A 242 8.16 21.12 -0.27
N PRO A 243 6.84 20.89 -0.30
CA PRO A 243 6.18 20.52 -1.54
C PRO A 243 6.39 21.62 -2.58
N GLU A 244 6.39 21.26 -3.85
CA GLU A 244 6.43 22.25 -4.92
C GLU A 244 5.21 23.17 -4.77
N SER A 245 5.45 24.48 -4.73
CA SER A 245 4.36 25.45 -4.77
C SER A 245 3.62 25.23 -6.09
N MET A 246 2.40 24.71 -6.04
CA MET A 246 1.57 24.65 -7.24
C MET A 246 1.56 26.04 -7.87
N PRO A 247 1.84 26.19 -9.17
CA PRO A 247 1.63 27.46 -9.83
C PRO A 247 0.19 27.86 -9.56
N SER A 248 -0.03 29.04 -8.96
CA SER A 248 -1.36 29.61 -8.81
C SER A 248 -1.87 29.92 -10.21
N GLY A 249 -2.52 28.95 -10.84
CA GLY A 249 -3.18 29.11 -12.12
C GLY A 249 -4.36 30.06 -11.95
N ARG A 250 -4.18 31.27 -12.46
CA ARG A 250 -5.25 32.17 -12.87
C ARG A 250 -5.98 31.60 -14.08
#